data_AF-X8DSF4-F1
#
_entry.id   AF-X8DSF4-F1
#
_cell.length_a   1.000
_cell.length_b   1.000
_cell.length_c   1.000
_cell.angle_alpha   90.00
_cell.angle_beta   90.00
_cell.angle_gamma   90.00
#
_symmetry.space_group_name_H-M   'P 1'
#
loop_
_entity.id
_entity.type
_entity.pdbx_description
1 polymer ?
#
loop_
_entity_poly.entity_id
_entity_poly.type
_entity_poly.pdbx_seq_one_letter_code
_entity_poly.pdbx_strand_id
1 'polypeptide(L)'
;MLIYLITYGLGALLIIIKCLQYARFHDVAWLRRSMLLTAAGATTCLAFCIMRAHSAIYGMITNDSYSWQRLAPLAATIGQILIVIGLAGPSFSQLVSSARQRIQTYRWHHQLEPLWTALYEGNTQIALAPPSAAIGDHNYRLYRRIVEIRDGLSAIRPYVAEDTSSTSAAGQIHSAIEQQRTAPRAEKSSGAKIIGEVPGANRKQELRWLLDVSRELQQINRRRTPAAPARDLISSS
;
A
#
# COMPACT_ATOMS: atom_id res chain seq x y z
N MET A 1 -25.93 -43.44 -4.56
CA MET A 1 -24.46 -43.18 -4.53
C MET A 1 -23.93 -42.76 -5.90
N LEU A 2 -24.25 -43.46 -7.00
CA LEU A 2 -23.87 -43.06 -8.36
C LEU A 2 -24.47 -41.72 -8.81
N ILE A 3 -25.76 -41.46 -8.53
CA ILE A 3 -26.40 -40.17 -8.85
C ILE A 3 -25.63 -38.99 -8.23
N TYR A 4 -25.19 -39.13 -6.97
CA TYR A 4 -24.36 -38.12 -6.30
C TYR A 4 -23.04 -37.86 -7.05
N LEU A 5 -22.35 -38.91 -7.49
CA LEU A 5 -21.09 -38.78 -8.24
C LEU A 5 -21.29 -38.11 -9.60
N ILE A 6 -22.40 -38.42 -10.28
CA ILE A 6 -22.75 -37.82 -11.58
C ILE A 6 -23.03 -36.33 -11.41
N THR A 7 -23.91 -35.96 -10.47
CA THR A 7 -24.25 -34.56 -10.20
C THR A 7 -23.00 -33.76 -9.79
N TYR A 8 -22.16 -34.32 -8.93
CA TYR A 8 -20.93 -33.67 -8.49
C TYR A 8 -19.91 -33.53 -9.64
N GLY A 9 -19.74 -34.56 -10.47
CA GLY A 9 -18.87 -34.53 -11.64
C GLY A 9 -19.33 -33.50 -12.68
N LEU A 10 -20.63 -33.40 -12.92
CA LEU A 10 -21.21 -32.37 -13.80
C LEU A 10 -20.94 -30.96 -13.27
N GLY A 11 -21.12 -30.73 -11.97
CA GLY A 11 -20.79 -29.46 -11.33
C GLY A 11 -19.31 -29.08 -11.48
N ALA A 12 -18.41 -30.03 -11.23
CA ALA A 12 -16.97 -29.83 -11.41
C ALA A 12 -16.61 -29.49 -12.86
N LEU A 13 -17.20 -30.20 -13.84
CA LEU A 13 -16.98 -29.94 -15.26
C LEU A 13 -17.43 -28.53 -15.66
N LEU A 14 -18.61 -28.10 -15.19
CA LEU A 14 -19.10 -26.74 -15.44
C LEU A 14 -18.17 -25.68 -14.86
N ILE A 15 -17.67 -25.89 -13.64
CA ILE A 15 -16.69 -25.00 -13.00
C ILE A 15 -15.41 -24.90 -13.84
N ILE A 16 -14.86 -26.03 -14.30
CA ILE A 16 -13.65 -26.04 -15.14
C ILE A 16 -13.88 -25.24 -16.42
N ILE A 17 -14.96 -25.53 -17.16
CA ILE A 17 -15.26 -24.85 -18.43
C ILE A 17 -15.41 -23.35 -18.21
N LYS A 18 -16.17 -22.93 -17.18
CA LYS A 18 -16.39 -21.51 -16.89
C LYS A 18 -15.09 -20.83 -16.44
N CYS A 19 -14.33 -21.41 -15.52
CA CYS A 19 -13.06 -20.82 -15.08
C CYS A 19 -12.07 -20.67 -16.23
N LEU A 20 -11.94 -21.67 -17.13
CA LEU A 20 -11.06 -21.59 -18.29
C LEU A 20 -11.54 -20.56 -19.32
N GLN A 21 -12.85 -20.49 -19.55
CA GLN A 21 -13.44 -19.47 -20.42
C GLN A 21 -13.17 -18.06 -19.87
N TYR A 22 -13.50 -17.81 -18.60
CA TYR A 22 -13.25 -16.51 -17.95
C TYR A 22 -11.76 -16.14 -17.90
N ALA A 23 -10.87 -17.11 -17.65
CA ALA A 23 -9.41 -16.92 -17.66
C ALA A 23 -8.86 -16.53 -19.04
N ARG A 24 -9.57 -16.87 -20.13
CA ARG A 24 -9.18 -16.55 -21.50
C ARG A 24 -9.59 -15.13 -21.92
N PHE A 25 -10.61 -14.54 -21.31
CA PHE A 25 -11.13 -13.22 -21.69
C PHE A 25 -10.56 -12.04 -20.88
N HIS A 26 -9.91 -12.27 -19.74
CA HIS A 26 -9.37 -11.20 -18.89
C HIS A 26 -7.84 -11.21 -18.85
N ASP A 27 -7.22 -10.07 -19.19
CA ASP A 27 -5.75 -9.90 -19.22
C ASP A 27 -5.09 -9.70 -17.84
N VAL A 28 -5.90 -9.59 -16.77
CA VAL A 28 -5.35 -9.40 -15.42
C VAL A 28 -4.72 -10.72 -14.95
N ALA A 29 -3.38 -10.81 -15.03
CA ALA A 29 -2.60 -12.01 -14.73
C ALA A 29 -2.94 -12.66 -13.38
N TRP A 30 -3.33 -11.85 -12.40
CA TRP A 30 -3.67 -12.32 -11.06
C TRP A 30 -5.05 -13.00 -11.01
N LEU A 31 -6.05 -12.43 -11.70
CA LEU A 31 -7.37 -13.04 -11.86
C LEU A 31 -7.27 -14.35 -12.64
N ARG A 32 -6.47 -14.37 -13.71
CA ARG A 32 -6.19 -15.57 -14.50
C ARG A 32 -5.59 -16.70 -13.65
N ARG A 33 -4.62 -16.40 -12.77
CA ARG A 33 -4.04 -17.39 -11.85
C ARG A 33 -5.08 -17.95 -10.86
N SER A 34 -5.96 -17.12 -10.31
CA SER A 34 -7.02 -17.57 -9.41
C SER A 34 -8.03 -18.50 -10.09
N MET A 35 -8.39 -18.20 -11.35
CA MET A 35 -9.27 -19.03 -12.16
C MET A 35 -8.61 -20.35 -12.57
N LEU A 36 -7.32 -20.33 -12.92
CA LEU A 36 -6.56 -21.55 -13.23
C LEU A 36 -6.40 -22.44 -11.98
N LEU A 37 -6.18 -21.86 -10.80
CA LEU A 37 -6.11 -22.60 -9.54
C LEU A 37 -7.46 -23.27 -9.19
N THR A 38 -8.57 -22.55 -9.40
CA THR A 38 -9.92 -23.09 -9.22
C THR A 38 -10.21 -24.23 -10.19
N ALA A 39 -9.83 -24.06 -11.47
CA ALA A 39 -9.98 -25.10 -12.49
C ALA A 39 -9.12 -26.34 -12.18
N ALA A 40 -7.90 -26.15 -11.66
CA ALA A 40 -7.03 -27.25 -11.24
C ALA A 40 -7.66 -28.05 -10.09
N GLY A 41 -8.17 -27.37 -9.06
CA GLY A 41 -8.87 -28.02 -7.94
C GLY A 41 -10.12 -28.77 -8.38
N ALA A 42 -10.94 -28.16 -9.25
CA ALA A 42 -12.12 -28.82 -9.83
C ALA A 42 -11.77 -30.04 -10.68
N THR A 43 -10.63 -30.00 -11.40
CA THR A 43 -10.12 -31.16 -12.16
C THR A 43 -9.72 -32.30 -11.22
N THR A 44 -9.05 -32.01 -10.10
CA THR A 44 -8.72 -33.02 -9.09
C THR A 44 -9.98 -33.65 -8.48
N CYS A 45 -11.00 -32.85 -8.20
CA CYS A 45 -12.30 -33.31 -7.73
C CYS A 45 -13.04 -34.19 -8.77
N LEU A 46 -12.97 -33.83 -10.05
CA LEU A 46 -13.57 -34.64 -11.13
C LEU A 46 -12.85 -35.99 -11.28
N ALA A 47 -11.52 -36.00 -11.22
CA ALA A 47 -10.73 -37.24 -11.26
C ALA A 47 -11.09 -38.18 -10.08
N PHE A 48 -11.30 -37.62 -8.88
CA PHE A 48 -11.79 -38.39 -7.74
C PHE A 48 -13.17 -39.02 -8.00
N CYS A 49 -14.11 -38.28 -8.58
CA CYS A 49 -15.43 -38.81 -8.91
C CYS A 49 -15.38 -39.95 -9.92
N ILE A 50 -14.55 -39.83 -10.95
CA ILE A 50 -14.33 -40.89 -11.95
C ILE A 50 -13.73 -42.13 -11.29
N MET A 51 -12.68 -41.96 -10.47
CA MET A 51 -12.03 -43.08 -9.80
C MET A 51 -12.97 -43.80 -8.82
N ARG A 52 -13.81 -43.04 -8.11
CA ARG A 52 -14.79 -43.57 -7.16
C ARG A 52 -15.97 -44.26 -7.85
N ALA A 53 -16.42 -43.74 -8.99
CA ALA A 53 -17.42 -44.41 -9.83
C ALA A 53 -16.88 -45.73 -10.38
N HIS A 54 -15.64 -45.74 -10.88
CA HIS A 54 -14.96 -46.95 -11.35
C HIS A 54 -14.86 -48.01 -10.24
N SER A 55 -14.43 -47.62 -9.04
CA SER A 55 -14.36 -48.56 -7.90
C SER A 55 -15.72 -49.11 -7.49
N ALA A 56 -16.79 -48.30 -7.58
CA ALA A 56 -18.13 -48.73 -7.23
C ALA A 56 -18.68 -49.74 -8.25
N ILE A 57 -18.45 -49.49 -9.55
CA ILE A 57 -18.86 -50.40 -10.63
C ILE A 57 -18.08 -51.71 -10.55
N TYR A 58 -16.76 -51.65 -10.33
CA TYR A 58 -15.93 -52.84 -10.18
C TYR A 58 -16.37 -53.70 -8.99
N GLY A 59 -16.55 -53.08 -7.80
CA GLY A 59 -17.01 -53.81 -6.61
C GLY A 59 -18.37 -54.51 -6.81
N MET A 60 -19.25 -53.98 -7.66
CA MET A 60 -20.52 -54.62 -8.02
C MET A 60 -20.35 -55.88 -8.90
N ILE A 61 -19.25 -55.96 -9.66
CA ILE A 61 -18.99 -57.06 -10.61
C ILE A 61 -18.17 -58.17 -9.96
N THR A 62 -17.13 -57.81 -9.20
CA THR A 62 -16.11 -58.76 -8.71
C THR A 62 -16.18 -59.05 -7.22
N ASN A 63 -17.06 -58.36 -6.46
CA ASN A 63 -17.22 -58.50 -5.00
C ASN A 63 -15.91 -58.33 -4.19
N ASP A 64 -14.93 -57.64 -4.77
CA ASP A 64 -13.58 -57.46 -4.24
C ASP A 64 -13.27 -55.96 -4.09
N SER A 65 -12.56 -55.56 -3.02
CA SER A 65 -12.41 -54.15 -2.65
C SER A 65 -10.94 -53.68 -2.72
N TYR A 66 -10.69 -52.63 -3.50
CA TYR A 66 -9.35 -52.07 -3.70
C TYR A 66 -8.79 -51.33 -2.46
N SER A 67 -7.51 -51.58 -2.14
CA SER A 67 -6.77 -50.93 -1.05
C SER A 67 -6.49 -49.42 -1.24
N TRP A 68 -6.66 -48.88 -2.46
CA TRP A 68 -6.45 -47.47 -2.79
C TRP A 68 -7.56 -46.52 -2.29
N GLN A 69 -8.65 -47.05 -1.72
CA GLN A 69 -9.76 -46.25 -1.15
C GLN A 69 -9.31 -45.23 -0.10
N ARG A 70 -8.18 -45.47 0.59
CA ARG A 70 -7.63 -44.56 1.61
C ARG A 70 -7.01 -43.27 1.03
N LEU A 71 -6.50 -43.29 -0.20
CA LEU A 71 -5.85 -42.14 -0.84
C LEU A 71 -6.86 -41.20 -1.54
N ALA A 72 -7.98 -41.74 -1.99
CA ALA A 72 -9.01 -41.01 -2.71
C ALA A 72 -9.57 -39.77 -1.95
N PRO A 73 -9.93 -39.84 -0.65
CA PRO A 73 -10.44 -38.67 0.08
C PRO A 73 -9.38 -37.56 0.26
N LEU A 74 -8.08 -37.89 0.31
CA LEU A 74 -7.01 -36.88 0.39
C LEU A 74 -6.91 -36.05 -0.89
N ALA A 75 -7.07 -36.69 -2.06
CA ALA A 75 -7.12 -35.96 -3.32
C ALA A 75 -8.33 -35.03 -3.40
N ALA A 76 -9.48 -35.46 -2.87
CA ALA A 76 -10.69 -34.65 -2.82
C ALA A 76 -10.53 -33.43 -1.89
N THR A 77 -9.95 -33.61 -0.70
CA THR A 77 -9.72 -32.49 0.24
C THR A 77 -8.72 -31.49 -0.32
N ILE A 78 -7.64 -31.95 -0.95
CA ILE A 78 -6.68 -31.08 -1.65
C ILE A 78 -7.39 -30.30 -2.76
N GLY A 79 -8.17 -30.97 -3.61
CA GLY A 79 -8.95 -30.31 -4.67
C GLY A 79 -9.90 -29.23 -4.13
N GLN A 80 -10.58 -29.51 -3.01
CA GLN A 80 -11.47 -28.55 -2.35
C GLN A 80 -10.73 -27.33 -1.79
N ILE A 81 -9.56 -27.54 -1.18
CA ILE A 81 -8.70 -26.45 -0.68
C ILE A 81 -8.26 -25.57 -1.85
N LEU A 82 -7.85 -26.17 -2.97
CA LEU A 82 -7.47 -25.42 -4.17
C LEU A 82 -8.63 -24.58 -4.72
N ILE A 83 -9.85 -25.12 -4.73
CA ILE A 83 -11.07 -24.39 -5.15
C ILE A 83 -11.31 -23.20 -4.22
N VAL A 84 -11.28 -23.39 -2.90
CA VAL A 84 -11.50 -22.32 -1.92
C VAL A 84 -10.46 -21.21 -2.05
N ILE A 85 -9.17 -21.56 -2.18
CA ILE A 85 -8.11 -20.58 -2.37
C ILE A 85 -8.26 -19.84 -3.71
N GLY A 86 -8.61 -20.57 -4.78
CA GLY A 86 -8.86 -19.98 -6.09
C GLY A 86 -10.03 -18.98 -6.09
N LEU A 87 -11.14 -19.31 -5.43
CA LEU A 87 -12.30 -18.44 -5.25
C LEU A 87 -12.02 -17.24 -4.34
N ALA A 88 -11.21 -17.42 -3.29
CA ALA A 88 -10.81 -16.34 -2.40
C ALA A 88 -9.82 -15.38 -3.08
N GLY A 89 -9.19 -15.82 -4.18
CA GLY A 89 -8.23 -15.05 -4.94
C GLY A 89 -8.68 -13.59 -5.15
N PRO A 90 -9.70 -13.30 -5.99
CA PRO A 90 -10.05 -11.92 -6.34
C PRO A 90 -10.17 -10.98 -5.13
N SER A 91 -10.73 -11.47 -4.02
CA SER A 91 -10.81 -10.77 -2.75
C SER A 91 -9.42 -10.42 -2.18
N PHE A 92 -8.48 -11.38 -2.15
CA PHE A 92 -7.09 -11.11 -1.75
C PHE A 92 -6.42 -10.02 -2.59
N SER A 93 -6.68 -9.95 -3.89
CA SER A 93 -6.06 -8.89 -4.72
C SER A 93 -6.55 -7.49 -4.37
N GLN A 94 -7.85 -7.35 -4.06
CA GLN A 94 -8.44 -6.08 -3.64
C GLN A 94 -7.97 -5.70 -2.24
N LEU A 95 -7.85 -6.67 -1.33
CA LEU A 95 -7.32 -6.43 0.01
C LEU A 95 -5.84 -6.01 -0.05
N VAL A 96 -5.01 -6.69 -0.84
CA VAL A 96 -3.58 -6.38 -0.96
C VAL A 96 -3.37 -5.01 -1.61
N SER A 97 -4.10 -4.67 -2.67
CA SER A 97 -4.00 -3.36 -3.32
C SER A 97 -4.45 -2.23 -2.38
N SER A 98 -5.57 -2.42 -1.69
CA SER A 98 -6.07 -1.45 -0.69
C SER A 98 -5.11 -1.28 0.48
N ALA A 99 -4.54 -2.38 0.98
CA ALA A 99 -3.54 -2.35 2.05
C ALA A 99 -2.25 -1.65 1.60
N ARG A 100 -1.75 -1.95 0.40
CA ARG A 100 -0.58 -1.27 -0.18
C ARG A 100 -0.83 0.23 -0.33
N GLN A 101 -1.99 0.63 -0.83
CA GLN A 101 -2.35 2.05 -0.96
C GLN A 101 -2.40 2.73 0.41
N ARG A 102 -3.04 2.11 1.41
CA ARG A 102 -3.09 2.65 2.78
C ARG A 102 -1.69 2.81 3.39
N ILE A 103 -0.83 1.79 3.24
CA ILE A 103 0.56 1.83 3.71
C ILE A 103 1.33 2.93 2.99
N GLN A 104 1.16 3.09 1.68
CA GLN A 104 1.82 4.12 0.91
C GLN A 104 1.39 5.53 1.34
N THR A 105 0.09 5.77 1.48
CA THR A 105 -0.46 7.05 1.98
C THR A 105 0.06 7.36 3.38
N TYR A 106 0.09 6.36 4.27
CA TYR A 106 0.63 6.50 5.60
C TYR A 106 2.13 6.85 5.59
N ARG A 107 2.92 6.17 4.75
CA ARG A 107 4.35 6.45 4.59
C ARG A 107 4.60 7.86 4.07
N TRP A 108 3.84 8.33 3.09
CA TRP A 108 3.95 9.69 2.58
C TRP A 108 3.60 10.73 3.63
N HIS A 109 2.53 10.49 4.41
CA HIS A 109 2.15 11.37 5.50
C HIS A 109 3.27 11.51 6.54
N HIS A 110 3.90 10.39 6.94
CA HIS A 110 5.05 10.39 7.85
C HIS A 110 6.30 11.04 7.25
N GLN A 111 6.55 10.85 5.95
CA GLN A 111 7.69 11.49 5.29
C GLN A 111 7.55 13.01 5.17
N LEU A 112 6.33 13.54 5.17
CA LEU A 112 6.05 14.97 5.16
C LEU A 112 6.04 15.60 6.56
N GLU A 113 6.03 14.79 7.62
CA GLU A 113 5.99 15.27 9.00
C GLU A 113 7.16 16.21 9.36
N PRO A 114 8.43 15.93 9.02
CA PRO A 114 9.54 16.83 9.38
C PRO A 114 9.39 18.23 8.79
N LEU A 115 8.97 18.33 7.52
CA LEU A 115 8.73 19.60 6.85
C LEU A 115 7.55 20.35 7.48
N TRP A 116 6.44 19.64 7.73
CA TRP A 116 5.27 20.25 8.35
C TRP A 116 5.58 20.75 9.76
N THR A 117 6.30 19.98 10.57
CA THR A 117 6.65 20.38 11.94
C THR A 117 7.54 21.62 11.94
N ALA A 118 8.53 21.69 11.05
CA ALA A 118 9.40 22.87 10.93
C ALA A 118 8.61 24.15 10.58
N LEU A 119 7.62 24.04 9.67
CA LEU A 119 6.72 25.14 9.33
C LEU A 119 5.76 25.49 10.47
N TYR A 120 5.21 24.48 11.14
CA TYR A 120 4.26 24.65 12.25
C TYR A 120 4.89 25.34 13.47
N GLU A 121 6.15 25.03 13.77
CA GLU A 121 6.92 25.70 14.83
C GLU A 121 7.13 27.20 14.55
N GLY A 122 7.24 27.60 13.28
CA GLY A 122 7.36 29.01 12.89
C GLY A 122 6.01 29.74 12.83
N ASN A 123 4.93 29.03 12.50
CA ASN A 123 3.58 29.60 12.42
C ASN A 123 2.50 28.55 12.71
N THR A 124 1.91 28.60 13.90
CA THR A 124 0.85 27.65 14.32
C THR A 124 -0.46 27.81 13.55
N GLN A 125 -0.69 28.95 12.90
CA GLN A 125 -1.93 29.23 12.16
C GLN A 125 -2.06 28.43 10.86
N ILE A 126 -0.99 27.73 10.44
CA ILE A 126 -1.03 26.87 9.24
C ILE A 126 -1.86 25.60 9.47
N ALA A 127 -2.11 25.21 10.73
CA ALA A 127 -2.85 24.00 11.04
C ALA A 127 -4.36 24.26 10.96
N LEU A 128 -5.03 23.61 10.01
CA LEU A 128 -6.49 23.75 9.81
C LEU A 128 -7.32 23.12 10.95
N ALA A 129 -6.71 22.26 11.77
CA ALA A 129 -7.29 21.66 12.97
C ALA A 129 -6.15 21.12 13.86
N PRO A 130 -6.43 20.81 15.15
CA PRO A 130 -5.42 20.32 16.07
C PRO A 130 -4.67 19.09 15.54
N PRO A 131 -3.35 18.97 15.73
CA PRO A 131 -2.55 17.84 15.24
C PRO A 131 -3.01 16.48 15.78
N SER A 132 -3.66 16.47 16.95
CA SER A 132 -4.23 15.29 17.61
C SER A 132 -5.60 14.88 17.07
N ALA A 133 -6.25 15.70 16.24
CA ALA A 133 -7.59 15.42 15.75
C ALA A 133 -7.54 14.38 14.60
N ALA A 134 -8.06 13.18 14.86
CA ALA A 134 -8.19 12.11 13.87
C ALA A 134 -9.39 12.35 12.94
N ILE A 135 -9.33 13.42 12.14
CA ILE A 135 -10.41 13.79 11.21
C ILE A 135 -10.15 13.15 9.83
N GLY A 136 -11.12 12.40 9.34
CA GLY A 136 -11.15 11.84 7.98
C GLY A 136 -10.31 10.57 7.77
N ASP A 137 -10.35 10.04 6.55
CA ASP A 137 -9.58 8.87 6.16
C ASP A 137 -8.09 9.20 5.90
N HIS A 138 -7.25 8.18 5.68
CA HIS A 138 -5.82 8.38 5.45
C HIS A 138 -5.53 9.29 4.25
N ASN A 139 -6.34 9.21 3.19
CA ASN A 139 -6.17 10.03 2.00
C ASN A 139 -6.50 11.49 2.29
N TYR A 140 -7.56 11.74 3.06
CA TYR A 140 -7.93 13.07 3.52
C TYR A 140 -6.83 13.67 4.41
N ARG A 141 -6.27 12.89 5.35
CA ARG A 141 -5.16 13.34 6.20
C ARG A 141 -3.94 13.73 5.39
N LEU A 142 -3.57 12.94 4.38
CA LEU A 142 -2.47 13.28 3.46
C LEU A 142 -2.78 14.54 2.64
N TYR A 143 -3.97 14.63 2.06
CA TYR A 143 -4.39 15.80 1.29
C TYR A 143 -4.34 17.08 2.13
N ARG A 144 -4.92 17.03 3.33
CA ARG A 144 -4.89 18.13 4.28
C ARG A 144 -3.46 18.53 4.66
N ARG A 145 -2.58 17.56 4.93
CA ARG A 145 -1.17 17.81 5.23
C ARG A 145 -0.47 18.57 4.09
N ILE A 146 -0.77 18.24 2.82
CA ILE A 146 -0.21 18.95 1.66
C ILE A 146 -0.70 20.41 1.62
N VAL A 147 -1.99 20.65 1.88
CA VAL A 147 -2.56 22.01 1.93
C VAL A 147 -1.93 22.82 3.06
N GLU A 148 -1.82 22.27 4.26
CA GLU A 148 -1.17 22.94 5.41
C GLU A 148 0.30 23.28 5.12
N ILE A 149 1.03 22.40 4.42
CA ILE A 149 2.41 22.68 3.98
C ILE A 149 2.40 23.81 2.94
N ARG A 150 1.49 23.81 1.98
CA ARG A 150 1.39 24.86 0.97
C ARG A 150 1.11 26.23 1.60
N ASP A 151 0.25 26.26 2.61
CA ASP A 151 -0.06 27.48 3.37
C ASP A 151 1.16 27.94 4.18
N GLY A 152 1.87 27.00 4.81
CA GLY A 152 3.14 27.29 5.50
C GLY A 152 4.24 27.79 4.57
N LEU A 153 4.40 27.18 3.40
CA LEU A 153 5.33 27.64 2.36
C LEU A 153 4.98 29.05 1.90
N SER A 154 3.70 29.35 1.72
CA SER A 154 3.23 30.70 1.37
C SER A 154 3.51 31.72 2.47
N ALA A 155 3.41 31.32 3.75
CA ALA A 155 3.70 32.18 4.89
C ALA A 155 5.20 32.49 5.06
N ILE A 156 6.10 31.59 4.64
CA ILE A 156 7.55 31.83 4.71
C ILE A 156 8.10 32.57 3.49
N ARG A 157 7.35 32.69 2.37
CA ARG A 157 7.80 33.40 1.15
C ARG A 157 8.38 34.80 1.41
N PRO A 158 7.83 35.64 2.32
CA PRO A 158 8.39 36.97 2.59
C PRO A 158 9.80 36.93 3.19
N TYR A 159 10.21 35.80 3.76
CA TYR A 159 11.51 35.55 4.39
C TYR A 159 12.43 34.71 3.50
N VAL A 160 11.99 34.35 2.29
CA VAL A 160 12.89 33.74 1.31
C VAL A 160 13.76 34.86 0.76
N ALA A 161 15.02 34.90 1.19
CA ALA A 161 15.99 35.84 0.65
C ALA A 161 16.11 35.65 -0.88
N GLU A 162 16.19 36.76 -1.62
CA GLU A 162 16.53 36.72 -3.06
C GLU A 162 17.94 36.18 -3.31
N ASP A 163 18.74 36.05 -2.24
CA ASP A 163 20.12 35.59 -2.30
C ASP A 163 20.23 34.13 -2.74
N THR A 164 20.80 33.98 -3.93
CA THR A 164 21.04 32.74 -4.69
C THR A 164 22.07 31.79 -4.06
N SER A 165 22.56 32.08 -2.84
CA SER A 165 23.57 31.27 -2.15
C SER A 165 23.06 29.89 -1.69
N SER A 166 21.73 29.72 -1.65
CA SER A 166 21.08 28.48 -1.30
C SER A 166 21.05 27.51 -2.49
N THR A 167 21.82 26.42 -2.39
CA THR A 167 21.95 25.42 -3.47
C THR A 167 20.73 24.49 -3.61
N SER A 168 19.82 24.46 -2.63
CA SER A 168 18.61 23.61 -2.68
C SER A 168 17.37 24.25 -2.06
N ALA A 169 16.20 23.75 -2.49
CA ALA A 169 14.89 24.17 -2.00
C ALA A 169 14.74 24.00 -0.48
N ALA A 170 15.25 22.89 0.07
CA ALA A 170 15.24 22.66 1.51
C ALA A 170 16.13 23.65 2.27
N GLY A 171 17.26 24.06 1.68
CA GLY A 171 18.12 25.11 2.23
C GLY A 171 17.40 26.46 2.32
N GLN A 172 16.69 26.86 1.25
CA GLN A 172 15.88 28.09 1.22
C GLN A 172 14.79 28.08 2.28
N ILE A 173 14.05 26.96 2.37
CA ILE A 173 12.97 26.80 3.34
C ILE A 173 13.53 26.86 4.76
N HIS A 174 14.65 26.18 5.03
CA HIS A 174 15.29 26.21 6.34
C HIS A 174 15.72 27.64 6.72
N SER A 175 16.41 28.38 5.83
CA SER A 175 16.83 29.76 6.14
C SER A 175 15.64 30.69 6.34
N ALA A 176 14.58 30.53 5.54
CA ALA A 176 13.37 31.33 5.63
C ALA A 176 12.60 31.06 6.95
N ILE A 177 12.54 29.80 7.40
CA ILE A 177 11.95 29.45 8.70
C ILE A 177 12.73 30.08 9.85
N GLU A 178 14.06 30.04 9.82
CA GLU A 178 14.91 30.67 10.85
C GLU A 178 14.77 32.20 10.86
N GLN A 179 14.69 32.83 9.68
CA GLN A 179 14.41 34.26 9.57
C GLN A 179 13.01 34.62 10.09
N GLN A 180 11.99 33.81 9.77
CA GLN A 180 10.63 34.01 10.27
C GLN A 180 10.56 33.97 11.80
N ARG A 181 11.38 33.14 12.46
CA ARG A 181 11.44 33.04 13.94
C ARG A 181 12.02 34.29 14.60
N THR A 182 12.88 35.01 13.91
CA THR A 182 13.66 36.13 14.47
C THR A 182 13.14 37.50 14.05
N ALA A 183 12.51 37.61 12.88
CA ALA A 183 12.00 38.84 12.34
C ALA A 183 10.54 39.11 12.73
N PRO A 184 10.10 40.39 12.80
CA PRO A 184 8.69 40.74 12.93
C PRO A 184 7.84 40.09 11.83
N ARG A 185 6.56 39.84 12.14
CA ARG A 185 5.63 39.25 11.17
C ARG A 185 5.54 40.14 9.93
N ALA A 186 5.98 39.62 8.79
CA ALA A 186 5.90 40.32 7.51
C ALA A 186 4.43 40.31 7.06
N GLU A 187 3.82 41.49 6.92
CA GLU A 187 2.44 41.63 6.44
C GLU A 187 2.32 41.47 4.93
N LYS A 188 3.43 41.60 4.18
CA LYS A 188 3.41 41.54 2.71
C LYS A 188 3.63 40.12 2.20
N SER A 189 2.71 39.68 1.35
CA SER A 189 2.92 38.55 0.44
C SER A 189 4.10 38.84 -0.48
N SER A 190 5.12 37.97 -0.46
CA SER A 190 6.20 37.98 -1.46
C SER A 190 5.93 36.92 -2.52
N GLY A 191 6.15 37.28 -3.78
CA GLY A 191 6.11 36.37 -4.92
C GLY A 191 7.38 35.54 -5.09
N ALA A 192 8.31 35.59 -4.12
CA ALA A 192 9.57 34.85 -4.16
C ALA A 192 9.30 33.36 -4.44
N LYS A 193 9.98 32.82 -5.45
CA LYS A 193 9.82 31.44 -5.91
C LYS A 193 10.89 30.57 -5.28
N ILE A 194 10.47 29.50 -4.61
CA ILE A 194 11.37 28.51 -4.05
C ILE A 194 11.94 27.65 -5.18
N ILE A 195 13.23 27.31 -5.12
CA ILE A 195 13.90 26.49 -6.13
C ILE A 195 13.13 25.17 -6.34
N GLY A 196 12.97 24.78 -7.61
CA GLY A 196 12.31 23.52 -7.98
C GLY A 196 10.79 23.50 -7.77
N GLU A 197 10.20 24.55 -7.20
CA GLU A 197 8.75 24.67 -7.12
C GLU A 197 8.16 24.76 -8.53
N VAL A 198 7.14 23.95 -8.81
CA VAL A 198 6.43 23.94 -10.09
C VAL A 198 5.00 24.45 -9.86
N PRO A 199 4.74 25.75 -10.09
CA PRO A 199 3.41 26.32 -9.96
C PRO A 199 2.42 25.62 -10.90
N GLY A 200 1.25 25.22 -10.38
CA GLY A 200 0.23 24.53 -11.18
C GLY A 200 0.57 23.07 -11.53
N ALA A 201 1.57 22.47 -10.88
CA ALA A 201 1.92 21.07 -11.08
C ALA A 201 0.75 20.13 -10.76
N ASN A 202 0.75 18.96 -11.41
CA ASN A 202 -0.15 17.88 -11.03
C ASN A 202 0.13 17.50 -9.56
N ARG A 203 -0.91 17.18 -8.77
CA ARG A 203 -0.80 16.70 -7.38
C ARG A 203 0.29 15.64 -7.16
N LYS A 204 0.50 14.74 -8.13
CA LYS A 204 1.58 13.72 -8.04
C LYS A 204 2.99 14.30 -8.14
N GLN A 205 3.18 15.35 -8.92
CA GLN A 205 4.46 16.05 -9.08
C GLN A 205 4.73 16.93 -7.85
N GLU A 206 3.72 17.66 -7.38
CA GLU A 206 3.78 18.44 -6.13
C GLU A 206 4.15 17.55 -4.95
N LEU A 207 3.46 16.42 -4.77
CA LEU A 207 3.77 15.46 -3.70
C LEU A 207 5.22 14.96 -3.80
N ARG A 208 5.74 14.64 -4.99
CA ARG A 208 7.13 14.20 -5.15
C ARG A 208 8.11 15.28 -4.71
N TRP A 209 7.91 16.51 -5.19
CA TRP A 209 8.75 17.64 -4.82
C TRP A 209 8.75 17.87 -3.31
N LEU A 210 7.57 17.86 -2.66
CA LEU A 210 7.46 18.00 -1.20
C LEU A 210 8.16 16.87 -0.43
N LEU A 211 8.08 15.63 -0.91
CA LEU A 211 8.76 14.48 -0.28
C LEU A 211 10.28 14.60 -0.40
N ASP A 212 10.80 15.10 -1.52
CA ASP A 212 12.23 15.30 -1.71
C ASP A 212 12.74 16.48 -0.86
N VAL A 213 12.01 17.59 -0.82
CA VAL A 213 12.28 18.74 0.07
C VAL A 213 12.30 18.31 1.54
N SER A 214 11.28 17.55 1.98
CA SER A 214 11.20 17.08 3.37
C SER A 214 12.39 16.16 3.73
N ARG A 215 12.79 15.29 2.80
CA ARG A 215 13.95 14.40 2.99
C ARG A 215 15.25 15.20 3.12
N GLU A 216 15.47 16.17 2.24
CA GLU A 216 16.65 17.04 2.29
C GLU A 216 16.67 17.89 3.56
N LEU A 217 15.53 18.47 3.95
CA LEU A 217 15.40 19.25 5.18
C LEU A 217 15.76 18.41 6.41
N GLN A 218 15.28 17.17 6.46
CA GLN A 218 15.63 16.24 7.53
C GLN A 218 17.13 15.95 7.58
N GLN A 219 17.81 15.86 6.43
CA GLN A 219 19.27 15.71 6.37
C GLN A 219 20.00 16.95 6.88
N ILE A 220 19.53 18.16 6.52
CA ILE A 220 20.07 19.42 7.02
C ILE A 220 19.97 19.50 8.54
N ASN A 221 18.78 19.21 9.10
CA ASN A 221 18.54 19.23 10.54
C ASN A 221 19.42 18.21 11.29
N ARG A 222 19.61 17.01 10.73
CA ARG A 222 20.51 15.99 11.29
C ARG A 222 21.98 16.40 11.28
N ARG A 223 22.44 17.11 10.25
CA ARG A 223 23.83 17.59 10.18
C ARG A 223 24.11 18.72 11.16
N ARG A 224 23.11 19.56 11.46
CA ARG A 224 23.25 20.69 12.39
C ARG A 224 23.07 20.33 13.86
N THR A 225 22.35 19.24 14.16
CA THR A 225 22.23 18.72 15.53
C THR A 225 23.41 17.77 15.76
N PRO A 226 24.47 18.15 16.51
CA PRO A 226 25.56 17.21 16.79
C PRO A 226 24.99 16.05 17.58
N ALA A 227 25.35 14.81 17.19
CA ALA A 227 25.09 13.65 18.04
C ALA A 227 25.65 13.95 19.43
N ALA A 228 24.82 13.84 20.46
CA ALA A 228 25.28 13.97 21.84
C ALA A 228 26.51 13.06 22.01
N PRO A 229 27.64 13.55 22.55
CA PRO A 229 28.80 12.71 22.77
C PRO A 229 28.37 11.50 23.59
N ALA A 230 28.79 10.31 23.15
CA ALA A 230 28.53 9.07 23.87
C ALA A 230 28.87 9.32 25.35
N ARG A 231 27.92 9.04 26.24
CA ARG A 231 28.18 9.02 27.67
C ARG A 231 29.33 8.03 27.87
N ASP A 232 30.54 8.56 28.01
CA ASP A 232 31.65 7.82 28.56
C ASP A 232 31.14 7.27 29.88
N LEU A 233 31.04 5.93 29.92
CA LEU A 233 30.78 5.18 31.12
C LEU A 233 31.96 5.49 32.04
N ILE A 234 31.76 6.48 32.92
CA ILE A 234 32.63 6.72 34.07
C ILE A 234 32.55 5.45 34.90
N SER A 235 33.53 4.57 34.71
CA SER A 235 33.85 3.51 35.66
C SER A 235 34.56 4.17 36.83
N SER A 236 33.79 4.50 37.85
CA SER A 236 34.23 4.81 39.22
C SER A 236 33.11 4.30 40.12
N SER A 237 33.27 3.40 41.07
CA SER A 237 34.44 2.82 41.75
C SER A 237 34.00 1.51 42.39
#